data_AF-A0ABD5T165-F1
#
_entry.id   AF-A0ABD5T165-F1
#
_cell.length_a   1.000
_cell.length_b   1.000
_cell.length_c   1.000
_cell.angle_alpha   90.00
_cell.angle_beta   90.00
_cell.angle_gamma   90.00
#
_symmetry.space_group_name_H-M   'P 1'
#
loop_
_entity.id
_entity.type
_entity.pdbx_description
1 polymer ?
#
loop_
_entity_poly.entity_id
_entity_poly.type
_entity_poly.pdbx_seq_one_letter_code
_entity_poly.pdbx_strand_id
1 'polypeptide(L)'
;HRALPYLVAGNPVNFGRPMRLTTVEAFAAALAILGEPDHAERIMAKFTWGETFLDLNEEPLRRYADCEDSREIVAVQQEYLDRE
;
A
#
# COMPACT_ATOMS: atom_id res chain seq x y z
N HIS A 1 -12.33 14.19 0.81
CA HIS A 1 -11.51 13.34 -0.08
C HIS A 1 -10.22 12.95 0.63
N ARG A 2 -9.69 11.75 0.38
CA ARG A 2 -8.42 11.22 0.89
C ARG A 2 -7.66 10.56 -0.26
N ALA A 3 -6.34 10.65 -0.24
CA ALA A 3 -5.45 9.98 -1.19
C ALA A 3 -4.62 8.94 -0.41
N LEU A 4 -4.27 7.83 -1.08
CA LEU A 4 -3.33 6.87 -0.52
C LEU A 4 -1.90 7.42 -0.60
N PRO A 5 -1.03 7.06 0.35
CA PRO A 5 0.38 7.41 0.28
C PRO A 5 1.12 6.62 -0.82
N TYR A 6 2.41 6.93 -1.01
CA TYR A 6 3.27 6.23 -1.97
C TYR A 6 3.25 4.72 -1.73
N LEU A 7 2.87 3.98 -2.76
CA LEU A 7 2.84 2.53 -2.83
C LEU A 7 3.15 2.10 -4.27
N VAL A 8 3.69 0.89 -4.40
CA VAL A 8 4.11 0.31 -5.68
C VAL A 8 3.15 -0.78 -6.11
N ALA A 9 2.76 -0.78 -7.38
CA ALA A 9 1.86 -1.78 -7.93
C ALA A 9 2.50 -3.18 -7.97
N GLY A 10 1.76 -4.19 -7.49
CA GLY A 10 2.08 -5.61 -7.61
C GLY A 10 1.34 -6.29 -8.77
N ASN A 11 0.32 -5.65 -9.33
CA ASN A 11 -0.44 -6.19 -10.46
C ASN A 11 0.42 -6.37 -11.73
N PRO A 12 0.14 -7.38 -12.59
CA PRO A 12 0.97 -7.70 -13.76
C PRO A 12 1.06 -6.59 -14.82
N VAL A 13 0.08 -5.68 -14.87
CA VAL A 13 0.03 -4.63 -15.90
C VAL A 13 0.93 -3.45 -15.56
N ASN A 14 1.01 -3.10 -14.27
CA ASN A 14 1.75 -1.95 -13.78
C ASN A 14 2.85 -2.32 -12.79
N PHE A 15 3.27 -3.58 -12.76
CA PHE A 15 4.25 -4.08 -11.79
C PHE A 15 5.45 -3.13 -11.62
N GLY A 16 5.76 -2.79 -10.37
CA GLY A 16 6.87 -1.90 -10.04
C GLY A 16 6.61 -0.41 -10.31
N ARG A 17 5.47 -0.03 -10.91
CA ARG A 17 5.15 1.38 -11.15
C ARG A 17 4.51 2.00 -9.92
N PRO A 18 5.04 3.13 -9.42
CA PRO A 18 4.47 3.81 -8.27
C PRO A 18 3.09 4.38 -8.61
N MET A 19 2.18 4.37 -7.63
CA MET A 19 0.86 5.00 -7.70
C MET A 19 -0.07 4.49 -8.82
N ARG A 20 0.28 3.38 -9.48
CA ARG A 20 -0.53 2.74 -10.55
C ARG A 20 -1.28 1.52 -10.03
N LEU A 21 -1.93 1.70 -8.89
CA LEU A 21 -2.72 0.67 -8.22
C LEU A 21 -4.02 0.39 -8.97
N THR A 22 -4.42 -0.87 -8.98
CA THR A 22 -5.80 -1.30 -9.27
C THR A 22 -6.74 -0.92 -8.12
N THR A 23 -8.05 -1.00 -8.36
CA THR A 23 -9.05 -0.76 -7.31
C THR A 23 -8.86 -1.68 -6.11
N VAL A 24 -8.49 -2.95 -6.33
CA VAL A 24 -8.32 -3.91 -5.23
C VAL A 24 -7.05 -3.65 -4.42
N GLU A 25 -5.93 -3.28 -5.06
CA GLU A 25 -4.70 -2.87 -4.37
C GLU A 25 -4.93 -1.61 -3.54
N ALA A 26 -5.63 -0.62 -4.10
CA ALA A 26 -5.97 0.60 -3.37
C ALA A 26 -6.85 0.30 -2.15
N PHE A 27 -7.80 -0.64 -2.28
CA PHE A 27 -8.66 -1.02 -1.17
C PHE A 27 -7.91 -1.84 -0.11
N ALA A 28 -7.04 -2.76 -0.52
CA ALA A 28 -6.18 -3.53 0.38
C ALA A 28 -5.21 -2.63 1.16
N ALA A 29 -4.58 -1.67 0.48
CA ALA A 29 -3.75 -0.65 1.12
C ALA A 29 -4.52 0.14 2.18
N ALA A 30 -5.74 0.58 1.86
CA ALA A 30 -6.55 1.32 2.82
C ALA A 30 -6.89 0.49 4.06
N LEU A 31 -7.21 -0.80 3.88
CA LEU A 31 -7.46 -1.71 5.00
C LEU A 31 -6.20 -1.89 5.86
N ALA A 32 -5.05 -2.15 5.24
CA ALA A 32 -3.79 -2.30 5.97
C ALA A 32 -3.42 -1.04 6.76
N ILE A 33 -3.54 0.15 6.16
CA ILE A 33 -3.28 1.45 6.82
C ILE A 33 -4.26 1.70 7.98
N LEU A 34 -5.49 1.20 7.90
CA LEU A 34 -6.50 1.32 8.95
C LEU A 34 -6.36 0.25 10.05
N GLY A 35 -5.31 -0.57 10.03
CA GLY A 35 -5.07 -1.61 11.03
C GLY A 35 -5.86 -2.91 10.80
N GLU A 36 -6.29 -3.16 9.57
CA GLU A 36 -7.08 -4.34 9.17
C GLU A 36 -6.30 -5.25 8.17
N PRO A 37 -5.09 -5.75 8.52
CA PRO A 37 -4.25 -6.52 7.60
C PRO A 37 -4.90 -7.83 7.15
N ASP A 38 -5.57 -8.56 8.05
CA ASP A 38 -6.28 -9.80 7.72
C ASP A 38 -7.35 -9.59 6.63
N HIS A 39 -8.03 -8.44 6.66
CA HIS A 39 -9.00 -8.07 5.63
C HIS A 39 -8.32 -7.79 4.30
N ALA A 40 -7.17 -7.10 4.31
CA ALA A 40 -6.35 -6.85 3.13
C ALA A 40 -5.86 -8.16 2.50
N GLU A 41 -5.30 -9.07 3.31
CA GLU A 41 -4.86 -10.40 2.88
C GLU A 41 -6.00 -11.20 2.26
N ARG A 42 -7.15 -11.26 2.92
CA ARG A 42 -8.30 -12.04 2.44
C ARG A 42 -8.82 -11.56 1.09
N ILE A 43 -8.82 -10.25 0.82
CA ILE A 43 -9.24 -9.75 -0.50
C ILE A 43 -8.18 -9.99 -1.57
N MET A 44 -6.90 -9.86 -1.22
CA MET A 44 -5.78 -10.06 -2.14
C MET A 44 -5.57 -11.53 -2.48
N ALA A 45 -5.90 -12.45 -1.58
CA ALA A 45 -5.81 -13.91 -1.80
C ALA A 45 -6.65 -14.43 -2.98
N LYS A 46 -7.61 -13.63 -3.49
CA LYS A 46 -8.39 -13.95 -4.70
C LYS A 46 -7.60 -13.72 -6.00
N PHE A 47 -6.43 -13.09 -5.91
CA PHE A 47 -5.60 -12.71 -7.05
C PHE A 47 -4.23 -13.39 -6.94
N THR A 48 -3.77 -13.97 -8.03
CA THR A 48 -2.48 -14.72 -8.06
C THR A 48 -1.26 -13.86 -7.75
N TRP A 49 -1.37 -12.55 -7.92
CA TRP A 49 -0.32 -11.55 -7.65
C TRP A 49 -0.57 -10.81 -6.32
N GLY A 50 -1.57 -11.23 -5.54
CA GLY A 50 -1.98 -10.52 -4.33
C GLY A 50 -0.89 -10.48 -3.27
N GLU A 51 -0.23 -11.60 -3.04
CA GLU A 51 0.93 -11.73 -2.15
C GLU A 51 2.06 -10.79 -2.59
N THR A 52 2.36 -10.74 -3.89
CA THR A 52 3.38 -9.84 -4.45
C THR A 52 3.11 -8.36 -4.13
N PHE A 53 1.85 -7.91 -4.15
CA PHE A 53 1.52 -6.54 -3.77
C PHE A 53 1.78 -6.28 -2.28
N LEU A 54 1.41 -7.23 -1.41
CA LEU A 54 1.60 -7.12 0.03
C LEU A 54 3.08 -7.14 0.39
N ASP A 55 3.86 -8.08 -0.16
CA ASP A 55 5.31 -8.20 0.06
C ASP A 55 6.05 -6.95 -0.40
N LEU A 56 5.73 -6.44 -1.59
CA LEU A 56 6.38 -5.26 -2.16
C LEU A 56 6.18 -4.01 -1.30
N ASN A 57 5.08 -3.96 -0.54
CA ASN A 57 4.68 -2.81 0.25
C ASN A 57 4.63 -3.10 1.76
N GLU A 58 5.19 -4.22 2.22
CA GLU A 58 5.09 -4.67 3.62
C GLU A 58 5.56 -3.58 4.58
N GLU A 59 6.78 -3.09 4.37
CA GLU A 59 7.38 -2.06 5.21
C GLU A 59 6.66 -0.69 5.10
N PRO A 60 6.34 -0.15 3.91
CA PRO A 60 5.50 1.04 3.79
C PRO A 60 4.16 0.90 4.52
N LEU A 61 3.40 -0.17 4.28
CA LEU A 61 2.07 -0.37 4.86
C LEU A 61 2.13 -0.46 6.39
N ARG A 62 3.11 -1.19 6.93
CA ARG A 62 3.35 -1.26 8.37
C ARG A 62 3.64 0.12 8.97
N ARG A 63 4.56 0.88 8.37
CA ARG A 63 4.90 2.23 8.86
C ARG A 63 3.74 3.22 8.75
N TYR A 64 2.91 3.13 7.71
CA TYR A 64 1.73 3.97 7.57
C TYR A 64 0.64 3.63 8.59
N ALA A 65 0.48 2.35 8.95
CA ALA A 65 -0.47 1.91 9.97
C ALA A 65 -0.08 2.38 11.38
N ASP A 66 1.22 2.56 11.64
CA ASP A 66 1.75 3.08 12.91
C ASP A 66 1.59 4.61 13.06
N CYS A 67 1.16 5.33 12.01
CA CYS A 67 1.00 6.79 12.04
C CYS A 67 -0.32 7.22 12.71
N GLU A 68 -0.27 8.22 13.59
CA GLU A 68 -1.45 8.78 14.24
C GLU A 68 -2.28 9.65 13.28
N ASP A 69 -1.61 10.36 12.37
CA ASP A 69 -2.28 11.28 11.45
C ASP A 69 -1.62 11.44 10.07
N SER A 70 -2.28 12.21 9.21
CA SER A 70 -1.83 12.43 7.83
C SER A 70 -0.49 13.14 7.70
N ARG A 71 -0.05 13.92 8.70
CA ARG A 71 1.25 14.61 8.67
C ARG A 71 2.38 13.59 8.82
N GLU A 72 2.20 12.63 9.71
CA GLU A 72 3.16 11.54 9.90
C GLU A 72 3.23 10.63 8.67
N ILE A 73 2.07 10.30 8.08
CA ILE A 73 2.01 9.54 6.81
C ILE A 73 2.80 10.28 5.72
N VAL A 74 2.62 11.60 5.59
CA VAL A 74 3.35 12.40 4.59
C VAL A 74 4.85 12.41 4.88
N ALA A 75 5.28 12.50 6.14
CA ALA A 75 6.69 12.46 6.51
C ALA A 75 7.33 11.11 6.14
N VAL A 76 6.67 10.00 6.50
CA VAL A 76 7.10 8.64 6.12
C VAL A 76 7.14 8.49 4.60
N GLN A 77 6.14 9.03 3.88
CA GLN A 77 6.07 8.98 2.43
C GLN A 77 7.27 9.68 1.77
N GLN A 78 7.72 10.83 2.29
CA GLN A 78 8.86 11.56 1.71
C GLN A 78 10.14 10.71 1.72
N GLU A 79 10.34 9.89 2.74
CA GLU A 79 11.52 9.01 2.82
C GLU A 79 11.61 7.99 1.67
N TYR A 80 10.48 7.63 1.03
CA TYR A 80 10.45 6.76 -0.13
C TYR A 80 10.64 7.52 -1.44
N LEU A 81 10.10 8.74 -1.52
CA LEU A 81 10.24 9.60 -2.70
C LEU A 81 11.67 10.13 -2.86
N ASP A 82 12.37 10.40 -1.76
CA ASP A 82 13.76 10.88 -1.77
C ASP A 82 14.77 9.78 -2.17
N ARG A 83 14.34 8.51 -2.25
CA ARG A 83 15.17 7.35 -2.61
C ARG A 83 15.10 6.98 -4.10
N GLU A 84 14.24 7.64 -4.88
CA GLU A 84 14.09 7.49 -6.34
C GLU A 84 14.84 8.59 -7.11
#